data_AF-A0A371DRF2-F1
#
_entry.id   AF-A0A371DRF2-F1
#
_cell.length_a   1.000
_cell.length_b   1.000
_cell.length_c   1.000
_cell.angle_alpha   90.00
_cell.angle_beta   90.00
_cell.angle_gamma   90.00
#
_symmetry.space_group_name_H-M   'P 1'
#
loop_
_entity.id
_entity.type
_entity.pdbx_description
1 polymer ?
#
loop_
_entity_poly.entity_id
_entity_poly.type
_entity_poly.pdbx_seq_one_letter_code
_entity_poly.pdbx_strand_id
1 'polypeptide(L)'
;MQLTTGLPLLFALGARVFINTLVPDPTHISSTPDFLLNGLFQGVLIHNTLTQLPQAVIVVVVCVVAKLVIDFIRLADVVQTACTVLGVALGVLFTDLLGQFVDGIPGLGLVAESVVGVAPAVVVSREPPPDPPKRIRLVSFGRDRTRSHRHRERERDRERERERERERDRDRERDTLRDRIDHDRHGRSSEVRPITPTLTYCSTAPSISLDSVPSSIDPDGKLTPKEREVAVLRARASLADSERRRFKEERKWAMSQGNMARASQLAWQVKRYTALMESFHREADAKVVEAARGAVASGSQAAGRRKSSRRRSHSRQRKSSLTSAAGASAAHGPPIVSVTVGASPRTRKRSGGSSTLKPAIFVQGRE
;
A
#
# COMPACT_ATOMS: atom_id res chain seq x y z
N MET A 1 -10.23 22.42 3.39
CA MET A 1 -11.47 22.13 4.14
C MET A 1 -12.00 20.80 3.63
N GLN A 2 -11.95 19.76 4.46
CA GLN A 2 -12.52 18.46 4.10
C GLN A 2 -14.03 18.62 4.13
N LEU A 3 -14.69 18.55 2.97
CA LEU A 3 -16.14 18.53 2.90
C LEU A 3 -16.60 17.20 3.50
N THR A 4 -16.98 17.23 4.78
CA THR A 4 -17.55 16.08 5.49
C THR A 4 -18.85 15.71 4.79
N THR A 5 -19.00 14.45 4.38
CA THR A 5 -20.19 13.90 3.72
C THR A 5 -21.50 14.07 4.51
N GLY A 6 -21.40 14.39 5.80
CA GLY A 6 -22.54 14.73 6.66
C GLY A 6 -23.34 15.96 6.22
N LEU A 7 -22.69 16.99 5.66
CA LEU A 7 -23.39 18.23 5.26
C LEU A 7 -24.38 18.02 4.10
N PRO A 8 -24.00 17.37 2.98
CA PRO A 8 -24.94 17.04 1.90
C PRO A 8 -26.10 16.15 2.37
N LEU A 9 -25.84 15.18 3.26
CA LEU A 9 -26.88 14.30 3.81
C LEU A 9 -27.85 15.08 4.69
N LEU A 10 -27.35 15.94 5.56
CA LEU A 10 -28.18 16.79 6.41
C LEU A 10 -29.03 17.75 5.57
N PHE A 11 -28.45 18.34 4.52
CA PHE A 11 -29.21 19.19 3.59
C PHE A 11 -30.28 18.42 2.81
N ALA A 12 -29.97 17.24 2.28
CA ALA A 12 -30.93 16.43 1.52
C ALA A 12 -32.08 15.93 2.41
N LEU A 13 -31.75 15.46 3.62
CA LEU A 13 -32.74 14.93 4.57
C LEU A 13 -33.55 16.06 5.20
N GLY A 14 -32.89 17.18 5.53
CA GLY A 14 -33.54 18.41 6.01
C GLY A 14 -34.46 19.03 4.97
N ALA A 15 -34.06 19.08 3.70
CA ALA A 15 -34.92 19.56 2.61
C ALA A 15 -36.16 18.68 2.44
N ARG A 16 -36.02 17.35 2.55
CA ARG A 16 -37.15 16.42 2.48
C ARG A 16 -38.13 16.62 3.64
N VAL A 17 -37.62 16.72 4.87
CA VAL A 17 -38.46 17.00 6.04
C VAL A 17 -39.13 18.37 5.90
N PHE A 18 -38.39 19.38 5.46
CA PHE A 18 -38.92 20.73 5.27
C PHE A 18 -40.05 20.78 4.23
N ILE A 19 -39.89 20.11 3.09
CA ILE A 19 -40.93 20.00 2.06
C ILE A 19 -42.17 19.30 2.63
N ASN A 20 -42.00 18.19 3.36
CA ASN A 20 -43.12 17.50 4.01
C ASN A 20 -43.82 18.37 5.07
N THR A 21 -43.10 19.29 5.73
CA THR A 21 -43.72 20.23 6.69
C THR A 21 -44.40 21.42 6.03
N LEU A 22 -43.91 21.87 4.87
CA LEU A 22 -44.46 23.04 4.16
C LEU A 22 -45.67 22.72 3.30
N VAL A 23 -45.79 21.49 2.82
CA VAL A 23 -46.95 21.01 2.05
C VAL A 23 -47.68 19.96 2.87
N PRO A 24 -48.33 20.33 3.98
CA PRO A 24 -49.15 19.40 4.73
C PRO A 24 -50.32 19.00 3.85
N ASP A 25 -50.33 17.75 3.40
CA ASP A 25 -51.48 17.18 2.72
C ASP A 25 -52.60 16.99 3.77
N PRO A 26 -53.72 17.73 3.68
CA PRO A 26 -54.77 17.72 4.71
C PRO A 26 -55.47 16.36 4.84
N THR A 27 -55.24 15.45 3.89
CA THR A 27 -55.80 14.09 3.91
C THR A 27 -54.88 13.07 4.58
N HIS A 28 -53.64 13.44 4.91
CA HIS A 28 -52.65 12.48 5.40
C HIS A 28 -52.70 12.37 6.93
N ILE A 29 -53.24 11.26 7.42
CA ILE A 29 -53.11 10.87 8.83
C ILE A 29 -51.60 10.68 9.09
N SER A 30 -51.08 11.29 10.16
CA SER A 30 -49.66 11.20 10.52
C SER A 30 -49.25 9.73 10.60
N SER A 31 -48.38 9.31 9.71
CA SER A 31 -48.02 7.91 9.58
C SER A 31 -46.80 7.63 10.46
N THR A 32 -46.72 6.43 11.04
CA THR A 32 -45.55 5.96 11.82
C THR A 32 -44.18 6.28 11.18
N PRO A 33 -43.96 6.17 9.85
CA PRO A 33 -42.66 6.50 9.26
C PRO A 33 -42.29 8.00 9.35
N ASP A 34 -43.25 8.91 9.47
CA ASP A 34 -42.97 10.35 9.59
C ASP A 34 -42.27 10.66 10.92
N PHE A 35 -42.69 10.00 12.00
CA PHE A 35 -42.06 10.09 13.32
C PHE A 35 -40.64 9.50 13.30
N LEU A 36 -40.44 8.38 12.59
CA LEU A 36 -39.13 7.75 12.44
C LEU A 36 -38.17 8.64 11.64
N LEU A 37 -38.64 9.24 10.53
CA LEU A 37 -37.86 10.18 9.72
C LEU A 37 -37.47 11.44 10.50
N ASN A 38 -38.40 12.00 11.28
CA ASN A 38 -38.12 13.13 12.16
C ASN A 38 -37.07 12.78 13.22
N GLY A 39 -37.19 11.61 13.85
CA GLY A 39 -36.19 11.11 14.79
C GLY A 39 -34.82 10.92 14.10
N LEU A 40 -34.81 10.30 12.91
CA LEU A 40 -33.58 10.06 12.14
C LEU A 40 -32.88 11.38 11.80
N PHE A 41 -33.63 12.40 11.38
CA PHE A 41 -33.08 13.73 11.15
C PHE A 41 -32.45 14.34 12.41
N GLN A 42 -33.12 14.25 13.56
CA GLN A 42 -32.57 14.71 14.84
C GLN A 42 -31.29 13.94 15.23
N GLY A 43 -31.25 12.63 14.98
CA GLY A 43 -30.05 11.81 15.20
C GLY A 43 -28.87 12.24 14.33
N VAL A 44 -29.10 12.48 13.03
CA VAL A 44 -28.08 12.99 12.10
C VAL A 44 -27.60 14.38 12.53
N LEU A 45 -28.52 15.26 12.98
CA LEU A 45 -28.21 16.61 13.47
C LEU A 45 -27.31 16.56 14.73
N ILE A 46 -27.62 15.70 15.70
CA ILE A 46 -26.81 15.50 16.91
C ILE A 46 -25.41 15.02 16.53
N HIS A 47 -25.31 14.00 15.67
CA HIS A 47 -24.01 13.49 15.24
C HIS A 47 -23.19 14.56 14.50
N ASN A 48 -23.81 15.31 13.59
CA ASN A 48 -23.11 16.36 12.84
C ASN A 48 -22.66 17.53 13.74
N THR A 49 -23.47 17.90 14.73
CA THR A 49 -23.07 18.93 15.70
C THR A 49 -21.96 18.42 16.62
N LEU A 50 -21.95 17.13 16.96
CA LEU A 50 -20.87 16.49 17.70
C LEU A 50 -19.54 16.53 16.97
N THR A 51 -19.55 16.29 15.66
CA THR A 51 -18.32 16.30 14.85
C THR A 51 -17.85 17.71 14.49
N GLN A 52 -18.76 18.66 14.24
CA GLN A 52 -18.39 20.01 13.76
C GLN A 52 -18.22 21.04 14.88
N LEU A 53 -19.07 21.00 15.91
CA LEU A 53 -19.18 22.05 16.94
C LEU A 53 -19.44 21.42 18.32
N PRO A 54 -18.44 20.78 18.96
CA PRO A 54 -18.63 20.04 20.21
C PRO A 54 -19.20 20.90 21.35
N GLN A 55 -18.94 22.22 21.34
CA GLN A 55 -19.47 23.17 22.31
C GLN A 55 -21.00 23.36 22.19
N ALA A 56 -21.57 23.22 20.99
CA ALA A 56 -23.00 23.40 20.75
C ALA A 56 -23.82 22.12 21.02
N VAL A 57 -23.17 20.96 21.15
CA VAL A 57 -23.82 19.64 21.30
C VAL A 57 -24.75 19.61 22.50
N ILE A 58 -24.30 20.14 23.64
CA ILE A 58 -25.09 20.13 24.88
C ILE A 58 -26.42 20.86 24.66
N VAL A 59 -26.37 22.03 24.01
CA VAL A 59 -27.57 22.82 23.71
C VAL A 59 -28.50 22.05 22.78
N VAL A 60 -27.96 21.43 21.72
CA VAL A 60 -28.74 20.68 20.74
C VAL A 60 -29.39 19.44 21.37
N VAL A 61 -28.65 18.67 22.17
CA VAL A 61 -29.16 17.49 22.87
C VAL A 61 -30.25 17.89 23.87
N VAL A 62 -30.06 18.97 24.64
CA VAL A 62 -31.07 19.48 25.56
C VAL A 62 -32.34 19.91 24.81
N CYS A 63 -32.22 20.58 23.66
CA CYS A 63 -33.37 20.94 22.83
C CYS A 63 -34.13 19.71 22.31
N VAL A 64 -33.42 18.66 21.87
CA VAL A 64 -34.05 17.42 21.38
C VAL A 64 -34.76 16.69 22.53
N VAL A 65 -34.13 16.57 23.71
CA VAL A 65 -34.74 15.94 24.89
C VAL A 65 -35.96 16.73 25.35
N ALA A 66 -35.86 18.06 25.45
CA ALA A 66 -36.99 18.91 25.82
C ALA A 66 -38.15 18.76 24.84
N LYS A 67 -37.86 18.69 23.53
CA LYS A 67 -38.86 18.42 22.50
C LYS A 67 -39.52 17.06 22.69
N LEU A 68 -38.75 15.99 22.92
CA LEU A 68 -39.30 14.65 23.16
C LEU A 68 -40.21 14.61 24.39
N VAL A 69 -39.85 15.33 25.46
CA VAL A 69 -40.69 15.45 26.67
C VAL A 69 -41.98 16.20 26.37
N ILE A 70 -41.92 17.30 25.62
CA ILE A 70 -43.12 18.06 25.21
C ILE A 70 -44.03 17.20 24.32
N ASP A 71 -43.46 16.48 23.35
CA ASP A 71 -44.20 15.62 22.44
C ASP A 71 -44.85 14.46 23.23
N PHE A 72 -44.14 13.86 24.19
CA PHE A 72 -44.66 12.82 25.09
C PHE A 72 -45.84 13.32 25.95
N ILE A 73 -45.70 14.50 26.56
CA ILE A 73 -46.76 15.09 27.40
C ILE A 73 -47.99 15.48 26.56
N ARG A 74 -47.79 15.99 25.33
CA ARG A 74 -48.90 16.47 24.49
C ARG A 74 -49.68 15.36 23.81
N LEU A 75 -48.98 14.35 23.29
CA LEU A 75 -49.62 13.31 22.48
C LEU A 75 -50.06 12.12 23.33
N ALA A 76 -49.44 11.91 24.51
CA ALA A 76 -49.62 10.73 25.38
C ALA A 76 -49.48 9.37 24.64
N ASP A 77 -48.99 9.39 23.40
CA ASP A 77 -48.81 8.22 22.56
C ASP A 77 -47.38 7.70 22.73
N VAL A 78 -47.28 6.63 23.52
CA VAL A 78 -46.03 5.94 23.81
C VAL A 78 -45.41 5.36 22.54
N VAL A 79 -46.23 4.93 21.57
CA VAL A 79 -45.75 4.30 20.33
C VAL A 79 -45.06 5.34 19.44
N GLN A 80 -45.69 6.51 19.27
CA GLN A 80 -45.08 7.60 18.50
C GLN A 80 -43.78 8.08 19.12
N THR A 81 -43.75 8.23 20.45
CA THR A 81 -42.54 8.63 21.18
C THR A 81 -41.44 7.57 21.08
N ALA A 82 -41.80 6.27 21.13
CA ALA A 82 -40.83 5.19 20.94
C ALA A 82 -40.26 5.20 19.51
N CYS A 83 -41.08 5.46 18.49
CA CYS A 83 -40.65 5.55 17.10
C CYS A 83 -39.70 6.73 16.86
N THR A 84 -39.94 7.90 17.46
CA THR A 84 -39.02 9.05 17.33
C THR A 84 -37.68 8.76 18.01
N VAL A 85 -37.68 8.19 19.23
CA VAL A 85 -36.45 7.81 19.94
C VAL A 85 -35.65 6.76 19.15
N LEU A 86 -36.33 5.75 18.59
CA LEU A 86 -35.70 4.76 17.72
C LEU A 86 -35.09 5.41 16.47
N GLY A 87 -35.82 6.35 15.85
CA GLY A 87 -35.32 7.15 14.74
C GLY A 87 -34.03 7.90 15.11
N VAL A 88 -33.99 8.58 16.26
CA VAL A 88 -32.80 9.29 16.75
C VAL A 88 -31.61 8.35 16.88
N ALA A 89 -31.80 7.19 17.53
CA ALA A 89 -30.74 6.20 17.69
C ALA A 89 -30.23 5.67 16.34
N LEU A 90 -31.13 5.35 15.41
CA LEU A 90 -30.79 4.92 14.06
C LEU A 90 -30.04 6.00 13.28
N GLY A 91 -30.44 7.27 13.40
CA GLY A 91 -29.78 8.39 12.75
C GLY A 91 -28.33 8.55 13.22
N VAL A 92 -28.07 8.43 14.52
CA VAL A 92 -26.71 8.48 15.08
C VAL A 92 -25.88 7.29 14.58
N LEU A 93 -26.41 6.06 14.69
CA LEU A 93 -25.71 4.84 14.25
C LEU A 93 -25.41 4.84 12.76
N PHE A 94 -26.37 5.24 11.93
CA PHE A 94 -26.19 5.28 10.48
C PHE A 94 -25.18 6.34 10.07
N THR A 95 -25.15 7.49 10.76
CA THR A 95 -24.16 8.53 10.49
C THR A 95 -22.76 8.10 10.93
N ASP A 96 -22.63 7.38 12.04
CA ASP A 96 -21.35 6.79 12.47
C ASP A 96 -20.88 5.70 11.50
N LEU A 97 -21.75 4.77 11.08
CA LEU A 97 -21.42 3.76 10.08
C LEU A 97 -21.04 4.37 8.72
N LEU A 98 -21.73 5.43 8.29
CA LEU A 98 -21.37 6.17 7.08
C LEU A 98 -20.07 6.94 7.27
N GLY A 99 -19.82 7.51 8.44
CA GLY A 99 -18.53 8.11 8.81
C GLY A 99 -17.42 7.08 8.68
N GLN A 100 -17.59 5.92 9.30
CA GLN A 100 -16.66 4.79 9.20
C GLN A 100 -16.53 4.24 7.78
N PHE A 101 -17.57 4.27 6.95
CA PHE A 101 -17.47 3.83 5.56
C PHE A 101 -16.73 4.86 4.69
N VAL A 102 -17.02 6.14 4.88
CA VAL A 102 -16.40 7.23 4.12
C VAL A 102 -14.94 7.42 4.56
N ASP A 103 -14.69 7.43 5.86
CA ASP A 103 -13.37 7.63 6.44
C ASP A 103 -12.57 6.32 6.52
N GLY A 104 -13.24 5.17 6.57
CA GLY A 104 -12.66 3.82 6.65
C GLY A 104 -12.55 3.09 5.31
N ILE A 105 -12.87 3.75 4.18
CA ILE A 105 -12.29 3.36 2.88
C ILE A 105 -11.05 4.22 2.59
N PRO A 106 -9.92 3.91 3.24
CA PRO A 106 -8.62 3.95 2.60
C PRO A 106 -8.07 2.52 2.58
N GLY A 107 -8.94 1.55 2.26
CA GLY A 107 -8.57 0.19 1.88
C GLY A 107 -7.61 -0.53 2.82
N LEU A 108 -8.11 -1.02 3.95
CA LEU A 108 -7.83 -2.33 4.55
C LEU A 108 -8.63 -2.42 5.87
N GLY A 109 -9.07 -3.58 6.35
CA GLY A 109 -8.17 -4.41 7.15
C GLY A 109 -7.56 -3.61 8.30
N LEU A 110 -8.06 -3.84 9.50
CA LEU A 110 -7.32 -3.83 10.77
C LEU A 110 -5.96 -3.10 10.78
N VAL A 111 -5.80 -2.20 11.74
CA VAL A 111 -4.56 -1.48 12.10
C VAL A 111 -4.35 -0.15 11.34
N ALA A 112 -5.31 0.75 11.46
CA ALA A 112 -4.96 2.14 11.71
C ALA A 112 -5.02 2.35 13.22
N GLU A 113 -3.87 2.11 13.86
CA GLU A 113 -3.52 2.63 15.17
C GLU A 113 -3.63 4.17 15.08
N SER A 114 -4.83 4.70 15.33
CA SER A 114 -5.06 6.13 15.43
C SER A 114 -4.51 6.60 16.77
N VAL A 115 -3.22 6.90 16.74
CA VAL A 115 -2.60 7.89 17.63
C VAL A 115 -3.20 9.25 17.28
N VAL A 116 -4.50 9.43 17.54
CA VAL A 116 -5.09 10.73 17.77
C VAL A 116 -5.01 10.92 19.27
N GLY A 117 -4.00 11.70 19.67
CA GLY A 117 -3.83 12.18 21.03
C GLY A 117 -4.99 13.09 21.43
N VAL A 118 -6.14 12.50 21.72
CA VAL A 118 -6.99 12.98 22.81
C VAL A 118 -6.34 12.44 24.06
N ALA A 119 -5.51 13.28 24.70
CA ALA A 119 -5.13 13.03 26.08
C ALA A 119 -6.43 12.86 26.87
N PRO A 120 -6.66 11.70 27.52
CA PRO A 120 -7.79 11.60 28.40
C PRO A 120 -7.51 12.59 29.53
N ALA A 121 -8.32 13.64 29.63
CA ALA A 121 -8.46 14.40 30.85
C ALA A 121 -9.13 13.48 31.88
N VAL A 122 -8.37 12.48 32.34
CA VAL A 122 -8.65 11.82 33.59
C VAL A 122 -8.33 12.85 34.65
N VAL A 123 -9.39 13.36 35.29
CA VAL A 123 -9.29 14.00 36.59
C VAL A 123 -8.80 12.92 37.55
N VAL A 124 -7.49 12.68 37.56
CA VAL A 124 -6.82 11.83 38.55
C VAL A 124 -6.64 12.72 39.77
N SER A 125 -7.52 12.53 40.76
CA SER A 125 -7.18 12.86 42.14
C SER A 125 -5.84 12.22 42.48
N ARG A 126 -4.92 13.09 42.89
CA ARG A 126 -3.54 12.82 43.26
C ARG A 126 -3.50 11.83 44.44
N GLU A 127 -3.35 10.55 44.17
CA GLU A 127 -2.95 9.55 45.15
C GLU A 127 -1.65 8.85 44.68
N PRO A 128 -0.59 8.81 45.51
CA PRO A 128 0.70 8.27 45.14
C PRO A 128 0.64 6.75 44.92
N PRO A 129 1.20 6.21 43.81
CA PRO A 129 1.11 4.80 43.49
C PRO A 129 1.96 3.93 44.43
N PRO A 130 1.47 2.74 44.84
CA PRO A 130 2.20 1.81 45.68
C PRO A 130 3.30 1.07 44.91
N ASP A 131 4.41 0.83 45.60
CA ASP A 131 5.63 0.22 45.08
C ASP A 131 5.39 -1.17 44.44
N PRO A 132 5.91 -1.43 43.23
CA PRO A 132 5.77 -2.73 42.59
C PRO A 132 6.65 -3.81 43.25
N PRO A 133 6.13 -5.03 43.44
CA PRO A 133 6.84 -6.11 44.12
C PRO A 133 8.04 -6.62 43.33
N LYS A 134 9.17 -6.73 44.05
CA LYS A 134 10.47 -7.22 43.61
C LYS A 134 10.38 -8.62 42.99
N ARG A 135 10.29 -8.70 41.65
CA ARG A 135 10.53 -9.95 40.92
C ARG A 135 12.02 -10.24 40.84
N ILE A 136 12.34 -11.49 41.21
CA ILE A 136 13.67 -12.07 41.30
C ILE A 136 14.41 -11.93 39.96
N ARG A 137 15.56 -11.26 40.02
CA ARG A 137 16.50 -11.05 38.90
C ARG A 137 17.05 -12.38 38.43
N LEU A 138 16.68 -12.77 37.21
CA LEU A 138 17.45 -13.75 36.44
C LEU A 138 18.77 -13.09 36.04
N VAL A 139 19.87 -13.73 36.40
CA VAL A 139 21.25 -13.27 36.21
C VAL A 139 21.49 -12.95 34.73
N SER A 140 21.55 -11.66 34.39
CA SER A 140 22.01 -11.20 33.09
C SER A 140 23.53 -11.12 33.12
N PHE A 141 24.18 -11.96 32.32
CA PHE A 141 25.61 -11.88 32.08
C PHE A 141 25.93 -10.51 31.45
N GLY A 142 26.75 -9.73 32.14
CA GLY A 142 27.19 -8.41 31.73
C GLY A 142 27.90 -8.48 30.37
N ARG A 143 27.20 -8.05 29.33
CA ARG A 143 27.73 -7.94 27.97
C ARG A 143 28.38 -6.57 27.81
N ASP A 144 29.69 -6.56 27.62
CA ASP A 144 30.55 -5.39 27.44
C ASP A 144 29.93 -4.30 26.53
N ARG A 145 29.60 -3.15 27.14
CA ARG A 145 29.05 -1.97 26.46
C ARG A 145 30.07 -1.27 25.54
N THR A 146 31.35 -1.62 25.63
CA THR A 146 32.44 -1.01 24.83
C THR A 146 32.44 -1.49 23.39
N ARG A 147 31.88 -2.67 23.08
CA ARG A 147 31.88 -3.23 21.70
C ARG A 147 30.82 -2.59 20.79
N SER A 148 29.73 -2.08 21.37
CA SER A 148 28.63 -1.45 20.61
C SER A 148 29.05 -0.09 20.03
N HIS A 149 29.81 0.71 20.79
CA HIS A 149 30.23 2.04 20.34
C HIS A 149 31.16 1.98 19.11
N ARG A 150 32.07 1.00 19.09
CA ARG A 150 33.02 0.79 17.97
C ARG A 150 32.35 0.32 16.69
N HIS A 151 31.18 -0.32 16.77
CA HIS A 151 30.41 -0.71 15.58
C HIS A 151 29.70 0.50 14.96
N ARG A 152 29.17 1.39 15.79
CA ARG A 152 28.45 2.59 15.34
C ARG A 152 29.36 3.58 14.63
N GLU A 153 30.60 3.74 15.08
CA GLU A 153 31.60 4.56 14.38
C GLU A 153 31.96 3.98 13.01
N ARG A 154 32.20 2.67 12.92
CA ARG A 154 32.48 2.00 11.64
C ARG A 154 31.33 2.09 10.65
N GLU A 155 30.09 2.18 11.11
CA GLU A 155 28.94 2.43 10.21
C GLU A 155 28.92 3.86 9.68
N ARG A 156 29.16 4.86 10.55
CA ARG A 156 29.25 6.27 10.12
C ARG A 156 30.36 6.49 9.10
N ASP A 157 31.51 5.84 9.25
CA ASP A 157 32.60 5.97 8.28
C ASP A 157 32.27 5.35 6.92
N ARG A 158 31.58 4.20 6.90
CA ARG A 158 31.08 3.60 5.65
C ARG A 158 30.02 4.47 4.99
N GLU A 159 29.22 5.18 5.78
CA GLU A 159 28.21 6.08 5.25
C GLU A 159 28.84 7.32 4.59
N ARG A 160 29.85 7.91 5.23
CA ARG A 160 30.67 9.00 4.65
C ARG A 160 31.39 8.55 3.37
N GLU A 161 31.88 7.30 3.33
CA GLU A 161 32.53 6.77 2.13
C GLU A 161 31.57 6.63 0.95
N ARG A 162 30.35 6.12 1.19
CA ARG A 162 29.29 6.07 0.17
C ARG A 162 28.85 7.45 -0.29
N GLU A 163 28.88 8.45 0.60
CA GLU A 163 28.56 9.83 0.24
C GLU A 163 29.60 10.44 -0.70
N ARG A 164 30.89 10.24 -0.41
CA ARG A 164 31.98 10.65 -1.31
C ARG A 164 31.94 9.92 -2.66
N GLU A 165 31.51 8.67 -2.67
CA GLU A 165 31.35 7.91 -3.92
C GLU A 165 30.23 8.49 -4.80
N ARG A 166 29.07 8.81 -4.20
CA ARG A 166 27.98 9.50 -4.92
C ARG A 166 28.39 10.88 -5.42
N GLU A 167 29.22 11.59 -4.69
CA GLU A 167 29.75 12.89 -5.12
C GLU A 167 30.63 12.76 -6.37
N ARG A 168 31.54 11.78 -6.39
CA ARG A 168 32.37 11.47 -7.57
C ARG A 168 31.53 11.07 -8.78
N ASP A 169 30.43 10.34 -8.58
CA ASP A 169 29.53 9.99 -9.68
C ASP A 169 28.82 11.20 -10.28
N ARG A 170 28.39 12.16 -9.44
CA ARG A 170 27.83 13.43 -9.92
C ARG A 170 28.84 14.26 -10.70
N ASP A 171 30.11 14.25 -10.28
CA ASP A 171 31.16 14.98 -10.98
C ASP A 171 31.41 14.38 -12.37
N ARG A 172 31.48 13.04 -12.49
CA ARG A 172 31.58 12.35 -13.78
C ARG A 172 30.39 12.63 -14.70
N GLU A 173 29.19 12.67 -14.15
CA GLU A 173 27.99 13.00 -14.90
C GLU A 173 28.03 14.45 -15.41
N ARG A 174 28.54 15.38 -14.59
CA ARG A 174 28.73 16.78 -14.96
C ARG A 174 29.75 16.95 -16.09
N ASP A 175 30.84 16.20 -16.05
CA ASP A 175 31.85 16.17 -17.13
C ASP A 175 31.27 15.59 -18.43
N THR A 176 30.53 14.48 -18.33
CA THR A 176 29.87 13.85 -19.49
C THR A 176 28.85 14.79 -20.14
N LEU A 177 28.12 15.55 -19.32
CA LEU A 177 27.15 16.55 -19.82
C LEU A 177 27.87 17.68 -20.56
N ARG A 178 29.03 18.10 -20.06
CA ARG A 178 29.84 19.17 -20.67
C ARG A 178 30.36 18.74 -22.05
N ASP A 179 30.89 17.52 -22.16
CA ASP A 179 31.34 16.95 -23.43
C ASP A 179 30.19 16.85 -24.45
N ARG A 180 28.98 16.50 -24.01
CA ARG A 180 27.81 16.42 -24.88
C ARG A 180 27.39 17.79 -25.43
N ILE A 181 27.45 18.83 -24.60
CA ILE A 181 27.09 20.20 -25.00
C ILE A 181 28.10 20.74 -26.03
N ASP A 182 29.38 20.45 -25.86
CA ASP A 182 30.40 20.88 -26.83
C ASP A 182 30.28 20.12 -28.16
N HIS A 183 29.86 18.85 -28.14
CA HIS A 183 29.60 18.10 -29.38
C HIS A 183 28.40 18.62 -30.17
N ASP A 184 27.32 19.04 -29.50
CA ASP A 184 26.13 19.59 -30.16
C ASP A 184 26.39 20.99 -30.78
N ARG A 185 27.36 21.75 -30.26
CA ARG A 185 27.70 23.09 -30.77
C ARG A 185 28.45 23.09 -32.11
N HIS A 186 29.00 21.96 -32.55
CA HIS A 186 29.76 21.89 -33.80
C HIS A 186 29.02 21.19 -34.95
N GLY A 187 27.78 20.73 -34.75
CA GLY A 187 27.07 19.87 -35.70
C GLY A 187 25.97 20.50 -36.56
N ARG A 188 25.61 21.78 -36.40
CA ARG A 188 24.47 22.37 -37.15
C ARG A 188 24.78 23.72 -37.77
N SER A 189 25.44 23.67 -38.92
CA SER A 189 25.31 24.71 -39.93
C SER A 189 23.98 24.52 -40.66
N SER A 190 23.09 25.50 -40.46
CA SER A 190 22.23 26.11 -41.49
C SER A 190 21.23 25.25 -42.26
N GLU A 191 20.00 25.11 -41.74
CA GLU A 191 18.81 25.29 -42.59
C GLU A 191 17.66 25.84 -41.72
N VAL A 192 17.51 27.17 -41.74
CA VAL A 192 16.39 27.89 -41.12
C VAL A 192 15.22 27.83 -42.11
N ARG A 193 14.19 27.05 -41.77
CA ARG A 193 12.85 27.25 -42.32
C ARG A 193 11.92 27.77 -41.22
N PRO A 194 11.14 28.82 -41.48
CA PRO A 194 10.15 29.32 -40.53
C PRO A 194 8.99 28.33 -40.47
N ILE A 195 8.90 27.57 -39.38
CA ILE A 195 7.76 26.71 -39.09
C ILE A 195 6.71 27.55 -38.39
N THR A 196 5.59 27.73 -39.08
CA THR A 196 4.32 28.20 -38.54
C THR A 196 3.93 27.41 -37.30
N PRO A 197 3.53 28.06 -36.19
CA PRO A 197 3.10 27.36 -34.99
C PRO A 197 1.72 26.73 -35.24
N THR A 198 1.68 25.54 -35.83
CA THR A 198 0.50 24.69 -35.75
C THR A 198 0.30 24.31 -34.29
N LEU A 199 -0.79 24.83 -33.75
CA LEU A 199 -1.43 24.53 -32.46
C LEU A 199 -1.56 23.02 -32.29
N THR A 200 -0.45 22.37 -31.94
CA THR A 200 -0.42 20.98 -31.52
C THR A 200 -0.96 21.02 -30.12
N TYR A 201 -2.28 20.83 -30.00
CA TYR A 201 -2.93 20.53 -28.75
C TYR A 201 -2.08 19.45 -28.09
N CYS A 202 -1.32 19.82 -27.06
CA CYS A 202 -0.60 18.89 -26.21
C CYS A 202 -1.68 18.01 -25.60
N SER A 203 -1.98 16.90 -26.28
CA SER A 203 -2.85 15.88 -25.79
C SER A 203 -2.20 15.40 -24.50
N THR A 204 -2.73 15.85 -23.37
CA THR A 204 -2.40 15.36 -22.03
C THR A 204 -2.89 13.94 -21.82
N ALA A 205 -3.32 13.25 -22.89
CA ALA A 205 -3.44 11.81 -22.89
C ALA A 205 -2.02 11.23 -22.69
N PRO A 206 -1.78 10.44 -21.65
CA PRO A 206 -0.47 9.83 -21.42
C PRO A 206 -0.14 8.95 -22.62
N SER A 207 0.74 9.45 -23.50
CA SER A 207 1.09 8.82 -24.79
C SER A 207 2.00 7.61 -24.63
N ILE A 208 2.12 7.06 -23.42
CA ILE A 208 2.74 5.77 -23.19
C ILE A 208 1.70 4.69 -23.51
N SER A 209 1.44 4.52 -24.80
CA SER A 209 0.53 3.48 -25.29
C SER A 209 1.02 2.14 -24.75
N LEU A 210 0.25 1.53 -23.84
CA LEU A 210 0.58 0.27 -23.14
C LEU A 210 0.76 -0.94 -24.09
N ASP A 211 0.54 -0.74 -25.38
CA ASP A 211 0.67 -1.72 -26.45
C ASP A 211 2.03 -1.70 -27.17
N SER A 212 2.93 -0.76 -26.89
CA SER A 212 4.25 -0.71 -27.53
C SER A 212 5.35 -1.53 -26.83
N VAL A 213 5.00 -2.28 -25.77
CA VAL A 213 5.95 -3.11 -24.99
C VAL A 213 6.18 -4.57 -25.49
N PRO A 214 5.49 -5.15 -26.49
CA PRO A 214 5.54 -6.61 -26.66
C PRO A 214 6.84 -7.18 -27.26
N SER A 215 7.69 -6.39 -27.92
CA SER A 215 8.84 -6.95 -28.67
C SER A 215 10.18 -6.99 -27.93
N SER A 216 10.37 -6.25 -26.84
CA SER A 216 11.69 -6.14 -26.19
C SER A 216 11.93 -7.13 -25.05
N ILE A 217 10.88 -7.80 -24.55
CA ILE A 217 10.94 -8.61 -23.32
C ILE A 217 11.59 -9.98 -23.55
N ASP A 218 11.57 -10.51 -24.77
CA ASP A 218 12.17 -11.80 -25.12
C ASP A 218 12.78 -11.76 -26.52
N PRO A 219 13.92 -11.07 -26.71
CA PRO A 219 14.56 -10.97 -28.02
C PRO A 219 15.04 -12.34 -28.54
N ASP A 220 15.37 -13.26 -27.63
CA ASP A 220 15.91 -14.58 -27.97
C ASP A 220 14.82 -15.66 -28.14
N GLY A 221 13.55 -15.35 -27.85
CA GLY A 221 12.45 -16.31 -27.90
C GLY A 221 12.57 -17.48 -26.93
N LYS A 222 13.31 -17.31 -25.82
CA LYS A 222 13.60 -18.38 -24.86
C LYS A 222 12.45 -18.61 -23.88
N LEU A 223 11.56 -17.63 -23.70
CA LEU A 223 10.48 -17.71 -22.73
C LEU A 223 9.25 -18.40 -23.37
N THR A 224 8.66 -19.32 -22.61
CA THR A 224 7.39 -19.92 -23.00
C THR A 224 6.33 -18.82 -23.18
N PRO A 225 5.31 -19.00 -24.05
CA PRO A 225 4.28 -17.99 -24.26
C PRO A 225 3.63 -17.48 -22.95
N LYS A 226 3.40 -18.37 -21.99
CA LYS A 226 2.87 -18.01 -20.67
C LYS A 226 3.84 -17.18 -19.83
N GLU A 227 5.13 -17.51 -19.86
CA GLU A 227 6.15 -16.70 -19.17
C GLU A 227 6.32 -15.32 -19.80
N ARG A 228 6.15 -15.21 -21.13
CA ARG A 228 6.13 -13.91 -21.83
C ARG A 228 4.97 -13.04 -21.35
N GLU A 229 3.76 -13.59 -21.22
CA GLU A 229 2.61 -12.86 -20.66
C GLU A 229 2.89 -12.37 -19.23
N VAL A 230 3.43 -13.23 -18.37
CA VAL A 230 3.80 -12.85 -16.98
C VAL A 230 4.85 -11.74 -16.99
N ALA A 231 5.86 -11.84 -17.87
CA ALA A 231 6.91 -10.82 -17.99
C ALA A 231 6.33 -9.47 -18.47
N VAL A 232 5.40 -9.47 -19.43
CA VAL A 232 4.68 -8.28 -19.88
C VAL A 232 3.88 -7.64 -18.75
N LEU A 233 3.14 -8.43 -17.96
CA LEU A 233 2.37 -7.91 -16.83
C LEU A 233 3.28 -7.30 -15.75
N ARG A 234 4.42 -7.93 -15.45
CA ARG A 234 5.41 -7.37 -14.51
C ARG A 234 6.08 -6.09 -15.03
N ALA A 235 6.34 -6.01 -16.33
CA ALA A 235 6.84 -4.80 -16.96
C ALA A 235 5.80 -3.66 -16.88
N ARG A 236 4.52 -3.95 -17.14
CA ARG A 236 3.41 -3.00 -16.98
C ARG A 236 3.24 -2.54 -15.54
N ALA A 237 3.36 -3.44 -14.55
CA ALA A 237 3.36 -3.08 -13.14
C ALA A 237 4.52 -2.14 -12.79
N SER A 238 5.72 -2.42 -13.31
CA SER A 238 6.91 -1.58 -13.11
C SER A 238 6.73 -0.18 -13.69
N LEU A 239 6.11 -0.08 -14.88
CA LEU A 239 5.78 1.19 -15.53
C LEU A 239 4.74 1.98 -14.74
N ALA A 240 3.72 1.31 -14.19
CA ALA A 240 2.75 1.94 -13.31
C ALA A 240 3.39 2.50 -12.03
N ASP A 241 4.38 1.80 -11.44
CA ASP A 241 5.10 2.32 -10.27
C ASP A 241 6.02 3.50 -10.62
N SER A 242 6.65 3.53 -11.80
CA SER A 242 7.43 4.70 -12.22
C SER A 242 6.57 5.95 -12.35
N GLU A 243 5.38 5.82 -12.97
CA GLU A 243 4.42 6.93 -13.06
C GLU A 243 3.92 7.37 -11.68
N ARG A 244 3.61 6.40 -10.81
CA ARG A 244 3.23 6.68 -9.43
C ARG A 244 4.29 7.49 -8.68
N ARG A 245 5.58 7.17 -8.83
CA ARG A 245 6.69 7.91 -8.19
C ARG A 245 6.80 9.33 -8.74
N ARG A 246 6.73 9.48 -10.07
CA ARG A 246 6.71 10.79 -10.73
C ARG A 246 5.57 11.66 -10.20
N PHE A 247 4.34 11.16 -10.14
CA PHE A 247 3.21 11.92 -9.60
C PHE A 247 3.35 12.26 -8.11
N LYS A 248 4.04 11.43 -7.31
CA LYS A 248 4.35 11.78 -5.91
C LYS A 248 5.32 12.95 -5.82
N GLU A 249 6.31 13.01 -6.69
CA GLU A 249 7.29 14.11 -6.74
C GLU A 249 6.63 15.39 -7.24
N GLU A 250 5.87 15.33 -8.33
CA GLU A 250 5.09 16.46 -8.83
C GLU A 250 4.10 16.99 -7.78
N ARG A 251 3.50 16.09 -6.98
CA ARG A 251 2.61 16.49 -5.89
C ARG A 251 3.35 17.27 -4.81
N LYS A 252 4.54 16.80 -4.40
CA LYS A 252 5.39 17.53 -3.43
C LYS A 252 5.75 18.91 -3.96
N TRP A 253 6.10 18.98 -5.25
CA TRP A 253 6.39 20.24 -5.91
C TRP A 253 5.17 21.18 -5.90
N ALA A 254 3.98 20.70 -6.26
CA ALA A 254 2.75 21.50 -6.20
C ALA A 254 2.43 21.99 -4.77
N MET A 255 2.65 21.17 -3.75
CA MET A 255 2.49 21.57 -2.34
C MET A 255 3.49 22.65 -1.94
N SER A 256 4.76 22.56 -2.40
CA SER A 256 5.77 23.59 -2.15
C SER A 256 5.44 24.94 -2.77
N GLN A 257 4.67 24.94 -3.86
CA GLN A 257 4.19 26.13 -4.55
C GLN A 257 2.87 26.68 -3.95
N GLY A 258 2.34 26.05 -2.89
CA GLY A 258 1.04 26.42 -2.30
C GLY A 258 -0.18 26.05 -3.15
N ASN A 259 0.00 25.33 -4.26
CA ASN A 259 -1.09 24.97 -5.16
C ASN A 259 -1.79 23.67 -4.70
N MET A 260 -2.70 23.83 -3.72
CA MET A 260 -3.42 22.72 -3.11
C MET A 260 -4.36 21.98 -4.08
N ALA A 261 -4.95 22.68 -5.05
CA ALA A 261 -5.85 22.08 -6.04
C ALA A 261 -5.09 21.14 -6.98
N ARG A 262 -3.91 21.55 -7.46
CA ARG A 262 -3.06 20.67 -8.27
C ARG A 262 -2.52 19.50 -7.44
N ALA A 263 -2.14 19.74 -6.19
CA ALA A 263 -1.68 18.68 -5.30
C ALA A 263 -2.76 17.61 -5.04
N SER A 264 -4.04 17.99 -4.91
CA SER A 264 -5.15 17.04 -4.74
C SER A 264 -5.41 16.23 -6.01
N GLN A 265 -5.35 16.85 -7.20
CA GLN A 265 -5.43 16.15 -8.48
C GLN A 265 -4.31 15.11 -8.64
N LEU A 266 -3.06 15.49 -8.35
CA LEU A 266 -1.91 14.59 -8.41
C LEU A 266 -2.03 13.46 -7.37
N ALA A 267 -2.61 13.73 -6.20
CA ALA A 267 -2.88 12.68 -5.21
C ALA A 267 -3.86 11.62 -5.75
N TRP A 268 -4.89 12.03 -6.50
CA TRP A 268 -5.79 11.10 -7.16
C TRP A 268 -5.07 10.24 -8.21
N GLN A 269 -4.18 10.83 -9.01
CA GLN A 269 -3.35 10.07 -9.96
C GLN A 269 -2.46 9.04 -9.25
N VAL A 270 -1.79 9.41 -8.15
CA VAL A 270 -0.99 8.47 -7.35
C VAL A 270 -1.83 7.28 -6.88
N LYS A 271 -3.06 7.51 -6.41
CA LYS A 271 -3.97 6.43 -6.00
C LYS A 271 -4.34 5.53 -7.19
N ARG A 272 -4.72 6.12 -8.32
CA ARG A 272 -5.06 5.39 -9.55
C ARG A 272 -3.92 4.49 -10.02
N TYR A 273 -2.70 5.01 -10.13
CA TYR A 273 -1.55 4.22 -10.56
C TYR A 273 -1.11 3.18 -9.53
N THR A 274 -1.34 3.41 -8.24
CA THR A 274 -1.12 2.39 -7.20
C THR A 274 -2.07 1.21 -7.39
N ALA A 275 -3.37 1.47 -7.59
CA ALA A 275 -4.35 0.42 -7.84
C ALA A 275 -4.05 -0.36 -9.14
N LEU A 276 -3.62 0.34 -10.20
CA LEU A 276 -3.25 -0.24 -11.49
C LEU A 276 -1.98 -1.11 -11.42
N MET A 277 -0.98 -0.68 -10.64
CA MET A 277 0.21 -1.49 -10.33
C MET A 277 -0.19 -2.77 -9.58
N GLU A 278 -1.03 -2.66 -8.55
CA GLU A 278 -1.50 -3.80 -7.77
C GLU A 278 -2.32 -4.80 -8.60
N SER A 279 -3.18 -4.31 -9.51
CA SER A 279 -3.96 -5.19 -10.39
C SER A 279 -3.04 -5.99 -11.31
N PHE A 280 -2.00 -5.38 -11.87
CA PHE A 280 -1.04 -6.10 -12.72
C PHE A 280 -0.20 -7.12 -11.94
N HIS A 281 0.17 -6.83 -10.69
CA HIS A 281 0.82 -7.82 -9.84
C HIS A 281 -0.08 -9.03 -9.58
N ARG A 282 -1.34 -8.80 -9.20
CA ARG A 282 -2.30 -9.89 -8.97
C ARG A 282 -2.54 -10.72 -10.23
N GLU A 283 -2.67 -10.07 -11.39
CA GLU A 283 -2.85 -10.74 -12.67
C GLU A 283 -1.61 -11.56 -13.06
N ALA A 284 -0.41 -11.01 -12.87
CA ALA A 284 0.84 -11.73 -13.12
C ALA A 284 0.95 -12.97 -12.23
N ASP A 285 0.62 -12.85 -10.94
CA ASP A 285 0.67 -13.97 -10.01
C ASP A 285 -0.38 -15.04 -10.35
N ALA A 286 -1.60 -14.64 -10.73
CA ALA A 286 -2.62 -15.56 -11.21
C ALA A 286 -2.15 -16.33 -12.46
N LYS A 287 -1.49 -15.67 -13.41
CA LYS A 287 -0.92 -16.29 -14.61
C LYS A 287 0.22 -17.26 -14.29
N VAL A 288 1.07 -16.95 -13.31
CA VAL A 288 2.11 -17.88 -12.83
C VAL A 288 1.47 -19.16 -12.25
N VAL A 289 0.41 -19.03 -11.45
CA VAL A 289 -0.31 -20.18 -10.90
C VAL A 289 -0.96 -21.01 -12.00
N GLU A 290 -1.55 -20.37 -13.02
CA GLU A 290 -2.14 -21.05 -14.17
C GLU A 290 -1.08 -21.79 -15.02
N ALA A 291 0.09 -21.19 -15.22
CA ALA A 291 1.22 -21.81 -15.90
C ALA A 291 1.73 -23.04 -15.13
N ALA A 292 1.89 -22.92 -13.81
CA ALA A 292 2.28 -24.02 -12.93
C ALA A 292 1.26 -25.17 -12.97
N ARG A 293 -0.04 -24.85 -12.92
CA ARG A 293 -1.12 -25.85 -13.00
C ARG A 293 -1.11 -26.57 -14.36
N GLY A 294 -0.90 -25.85 -15.45
CA GLY A 294 -0.76 -26.43 -16.79
C GLY A 294 0.43 -27.38 -16.91
N ALA A 295 1.58 -27.01 -16.33
CA ALA A 295 2.76 -27.86 -16.32
C ALA A 295 2.52 -29.19 -15.58
N VAL A 296 1.88 -29.15 -14.41
CA VAL A 296 1.53 -30.36 -13.64
C VAL A 296 0.59 -31.28 -14.43
N ALA A 297 -0.44 -30.73 -15.09
CA ALA A 297 -1.39 -31.51 -15.89
C ALA A 297 -0.73 -32.18 -17.11
N SER A 298 0.22 -31.50 -17.75
CA SER A 298 0.98 -32.07 -18.87
C SER A 298 1.92 -33.20 -18.44
N GLY A 299 2.51 -33.10 -17.24
CA GLY A 299 3.41 -34.12 -16.69
C GLY A 299 2.70 -35.45 -16.36
N SER A 300 1.47 -35.40 -15.85
CA SER A 300 0.70 -36.60 -15.51
C SER A 300 0.22 -37.38 -16.74
N GLN A 301 -0.07 -36.72 -17.87
CA GLN A 301 -0.39 -37.43 -19.12
C GLN A 301 0.83 -38.14 -19.72
N ALA A 302 2.03 -37.57 -19.60
CA ALA A 302 3.27 -38.21 -20.07
C ALA A 302 3.64 -39.45 -19.24
N ALA A 303 3.36 -39.45 -17.93
CA ALA A 303 3.64 -40.58 -17.04
C ALA A 303 2.69 -41.78 -17.27
N GLY A 304 1.44 -41.54 -17.69
CA GLY A 304 0.44 -42.59 -17.92
C GLY A 304 0.68 -43.47 -19.15
N ARG A 305 1.49 -43.01 -20.13
CA ARG A 305 1.67 -43.71 -21.42
C ARG A 305 2.88 -44.64 -21.47
N ARG A 306 3.62 -44.81 -20.36
CA ARG A 306 4.82 -45.66 -20.28
C ARG A 306 4.59 -47.09 -19.76
N LYS A 307 3.33 -47.54 -19.60
CA LYS A 307 3.01 -48.93 -19.20
C LYS A 307 2.33 -49.73 -20.32
N SER A 308 3.02 -49.98 -21.45
CA SER A 308 2.77 -51.17 -22.30
C SER A 308 3.81 -51.27 -23.43
N SER A 309 5.06 -51.57 -23.07
CA SER A 309 5.99 -52.23 -24.01
C SER A 309 6.97 -53.05 -23.19
N ARG A 310 6.44 -54.11 -22.59
CA ARG A 310 7.24 -55.20 -22.01
C ARG A 310 7.72 -56.06 -23.17
N ARG A 311 8.57 -55.50 -24.05
CA ARG A 311 9.19 -56.27 -25.13
C ARG A 311 10.35 -57.07 -24.54
N ARG A 312 10.01 -58.32 -24.22
CA ARG A 312 10.89 -59.48 -24.05
C ARG A 312 12.09 -59.38 -25.00
N SER A 313 13.30 -59.31 -24.45
CA SER A 313 14.54 -59.62 -25.17
C SER A 313 15.61 -60.06 -24.17
N HIS A 314 15.87 -61.37 -24.21
CA HIS A 314 17.09 -61.99 -23.70
C HIS A 314 18.32 -61.38 -24.39
N SER A 315 19.45 -61.30 -23.68
CA SER A 315 20.71 -61.97 -24.05
C SER A 315 21.95 -61.20 -23.59
N ARG A 316 22.78 -61.92 -22.82
CA ARG A 316 24.25 -61.84 -22.68
C ARG A 316 24.90 -60.69 -21.89
N GLN A 317 25.12 -61.00 -20.62
CA GLN A 317 26.44 -61.39 -20.07
C GLN A 317 27.66 -60.50 -20.38
N ARG A 318 28.09 -59.72 -19.37
CA ARG A 318 29.48 -59.38 -19.00
C ARG A 318 29.44 -58.63 -17.64
N LYS A 319 29.70 -59.27 -16.49
CA LYS A 319 31.00 -59.51 -15.81
C LYS A 319 31.97 -58.32 -15.85
N SER A 320 31.99 -57.53 -14.76
CA SER A 320 33.17 -57.19 -13.93
C SER A 320 32.76 -56.20 -12.80
N SER A 321 32.73 -56.66 -11.55
CA SER A 321 33.65 -56.34 -10.44
C SER A 321 33.35 -55.02 -9.70
N LEU A 322 32.78 -55.10 -8.48
CA LEU A 322 33.45 -54.88 -7.17
C LEU A 322 33.65 -53.38 -6.87
N THR A 323 32.93 -52.77 -5.93
CA THR A 323 33.21 -52.75 -4.47
C THR A 323 32.03 -52.09 -3.73
N SER A 324 31.32 -52.77 -2.81
CA SER A 324 31.38 -52.65 -1.32
C SER A 324 31.73 -51.24 -0.79
N ALA A 325 30.98 -50.58 0.11
CA ALA A 325 30.43 -51.04 1.39
C ALA A 325 29.28 -50.09 1.84
N ALA A 326 28.12 -50.59 2.27
CA ALA A 326 27.74 -51.02 3.63
C ALA A 326 27.29 -49.87 4.56
N GLY A 327 26.08 -50.02 5.11
CA GLY A 327 25.47 -49.10 6.08
C GLY A 327 23.96 -49.25 6.19
N ALA A 328 23.51 -50.40 6.70
CA ALA A 328 22.11 -50.72 6.98
C ALA A 328 21.57 -49.97 8.22
N SER A 329 20.28 -49.59 8.23
CA SER A 329 19.26 -50.34 8.97
C SER A 329 17.88 -49.71 8.84
N ALA A 330 16.89 -50.57 8.58
CA ALA A 330 15.49 -50.25 8.46
C ALA A 330 14.78 -50.34 9.82
N ALA A 331 13.82 -49.46 10.06
CA ALA A 331 12.71 -49.71 10.97
C ALA A 331 11.43 -49.10 10.38
N HIS A 332 10.41 -49.94 10.21
CA HIS A 332 9.11 -49.62 9.65
C HIS A 332 8.30 -48.67 10.56
N GLY A 333 7.81 -47.57 9.99
CA GLY A 333 6.76 -46.73 10.56
C GLY A 333 5.96 -46.05 9.44
N PRO A 334 4.64 -45.81 9.61
CA PRO A 334 3.79 -45.21 8.58
C PRO A 334 4.24 -43.78 8.25
N PRO A 335 4.01 -43.29 7.01
CA PRO A 335 4.58 -42.04 6.53
C PRO A 335 3.93 -40.84 7.23
N ILE A 336 4.65 -40.24 8.18
CA ILE A 336 4.35 -38.91 8.71
C ILE A 336 4.97 -37.89 7.75
N VAL A 337 4.13 -37.12 7.08
CA VAL A 337 4.53 -35.98 6.26
C VAL A 337 5.01 -34.88 7.20
N SER A 338 6.33 -34.77 7.37
CA SER A 338 6.96 -33.63 8.05
C SER A 338 7.50 -32.64 7.01
N VAL A 339 6.88 -31.47 6.94
CA VAL A 339 7.40 -30.34 6.14
C VAL A 339 8.52 -29.70 6.92
N THR A 340 9.76 -30.07 6.61
CA THR A 340 10.95 -29.43 7.18
C THR A 340 11.33 -28.25 6.28
N VAL A 341 11.07 -27.03 6.73
CA VAL A 341 11.53 -25.80 6.08
C VAL A 341 13.04 -25.71 6.28
N GLY A 342 13.79 -26.20 5.31
CA GLY A 342 15.25 -26.10 5.28
C GLY A 342 15.69 -24.64 5.13
N ALA A 343 16.23 -24.07 6.20
CA ALA A 343 16.99 -22.83 6.14
C ALA A 343 18.28 -23.10 5.34
N SER A 344 18.29 -22.66 4.08
CA SER A 344 19.45 -22.74 3.21
C SER A 344 20.58 -21.84 3.73
N PRO A 345 21.79 -22.36 4.02
CA PRO A 345 22.93 -21.51 4.34
C PRO A 345 23.50 -20.94 3.05
N ARG A 346 23.24 -19.65 2.80
CA ARG A 346 23.89 -18.90 1.71
C ARG A 346 25.40 -18.82 1.95
N THR A 347 26.14 -19.63 1.22
CA THR A 347 27.58 -19.52 1.04
C THR A 347 27.90 -18.25 0.25
N ARG A 348 28.55 -17.28 0.92
CA ARG A 348 28.98 -16.01 0.34
C ARG A 348 30.27 -16.25 -0.47
N LYS A 349 30.16 -16.40 -1.79
CA LYS A 349 31.33 -16.33 -2.69
C LYS A 349 31.93 -14.92 -2.62
N ARG A 350 33.20 -14.87 -2.22
CA ARG A 350 34.06 -13.69 -2.13
C ARG A 350 34.98 -13.72 -3.37
N SER A 351 34.66 -12.96 -4.42
CA SER A 351 35.65 -12.53 -5.42
C SER A 351 36.35 -11.30 -4.81
N GLY A 352 37.67 -11.25 -4.61
CA GLY A 352 38.71 -11.30 -5.65
C GLY A 352 38.67 -9.96 -6.38
N GLY A 353 39.30 -8.88 -5.93
CA GLY A 353 40.68 -8.78 -5.44
C GLY A 353 41.62 -8.46 -6.61
N SER A 354 41.35 -7.41 -7.37
CA SER A 354 42.26 -6.89 -8.41
C SER A 354 43.15 -5.82 -7.79
N SER A 355 44.42 -6.18 -7.62
CA SER A 355 45.51 -5.31 -7.18
C SER A 355 45.94 -4.40 -8.33
N THR A 356 45.66 -3.11 -8.24
CA THR A 356 46.40 -2.10 -9.01
C THR A 356 47.42 -1.44 -8.09
N LEU A 357 48.66 -1.89 -8.24
CA LEU A 357 49.87 -1.27 -7.71
C LEU A 357 49.89 0.21 -8.12
N LYS A 358 50.07 1.11 -7.15
CA LYS A 358 50.48 2.49 -7.38
C LYS A 358 51.92 2.67 -6.90
N PRO A 359 52.80 3.33 -7.69
CA PRO A 359 54.13 3.68 -7.24
C PRO A 359 54.06 4.80 -6.20
N ALA A 360 54.80 4.67 -5.11
CA ALA A 360 55.02 5.74 -4.14
C ALA A 360 56.12 6.66 -4.68
N ILE A 361 55.77 7.91 -4.98
CA ILE A 361 56.74 9.00 -5.16
C ILE A 361 56.73 9.78 -3.84
N PHE A 362 57.82 9.67 -3.09
CA PHE A 362 58.10 10.47 -1.91
C PHE A 362 58.82 11.74 -2.37
N VAL A 363 58.20 12.91 -2.19
CA VAL A 363 58.89 14.20 -2.29
C VAL A 363 59.09 14.70 -0.86
N GLN A 364 60.34 14.65 -0.42
CA GLN A 364 60.80 15.16 0.86
C GLN A 364 61.08 16.66 0.73
N GLY A 365 60.20 17.48 1.33
CA GLY A 365 60.43 18.91 1.49
C GLY A 365 61.08 19.21 2.85
N ARG A 366 62.37 19.52 2.82
CA ARG A 366 63.10 20.49 3.66
C ARG A 366 62.57 21.89 3.27
N GLU A 367 62.39 22.92 4.09
CA GLU A 367 62.77 23.34 5.45
C GLU A 367 61.60 24.12 6.09
#